data_AF-A0A350DFA2-F1
#
_entry.id   AF-A0A350DFA2-F1
#
_cell.length_a   1.000
_cell.length_b   1.000
_cell.length_c   1.000
_cell.angle_alpha   90.00
_cell.angle_beta   90.00
_cell.angle_gamma   90.00
#
_symmetry.space_group_name_H-M   'P 1'
#
loop_
_entity.id
_entity.type
_entity.pdbx_description
1 polymer ?
#
loop_
_entity_poly.entity_id
_entity_poly.type
_entity_poly.pdbx_seq_one_letter_code
_entity_poly.pdbx_strand_id
1 'polypeptide(L)'
;RGTCDMKGFIACALAMVPTWAKAPLKQPIYFGFSYDEEIGCVGAPSLIKRFYEHYSTTAHVIVGEPTSMQPVVAQKGATNLRTTVIGREAHSSQVNQGTSAIHVAARLVTFIEDTMAALVEEGRVDEAFNVP
;
A
#
# COMPACT_ATOMS: atom_id res chain seq x y z
N ARG A 1 -14.14 7.52 12.01
CA ARG A 1 -12.87 7.15 11.35
C ARG A 1 -12.72 5.63 11.47
N GLY A 2 -12.44 4.94 10.37
CA GLY A 2 -12.25 3.49 10.35
C GLY A 2 -13.48 2.65 10.01
N THR A 3 -14.64 3.26 9.79
CA THR A 3 -15.87 2.54 9.42
C THR A 3 -15.79 1.94 8.02
N CYS A 4 -15.20 2.67 7.06
CA CYS A 4 -14.93 2.21 5.71
C CYS A 4 -13.65 1.37 5.67
N ASP A 5 -12.56 1.91 6.20
CA ASP A 5 -11.21 1.33 6.15
C ASP A 5 -10.69 0.98 7.57
N MET A 6 -10.67 -0.29 7.97
CA MET A 6 -11.51 -1.38 7.44
C MET A 6 -12.36 -2.03 8.55
N LYS A 7 -12.60 -1.31 9.65
CA LYS A 7 -13.27 -1.85 10.85
C LYS A 7 -14.72 -2.26 10.59
N GLY A 8 -15.39 -1.65 9.62
CA GLY A 8 -16.75 -2.06 9.21
C GLY A 8 -16.77 -3.50 8.71
N PHE A 9 -15.84 -3.87 7.83
CA PHE A 9 -15.70 -5.24 7.36
C PHE A 9 -15.38 -6.20 8.52
N ILE A 10 -14.46 -5.83 9.41
CA ILE A 10 -14.11 -6.65 10.59
C ILE A 10 -15.37 -6.92 11.44
N ALA A 11 -16.18 -5.90 11.69
CA ALA A 11 -17.43 -6.04 12.45
C ALA A 11 -18.41 -6.98 11.74
N CYS A 12 -18.61 -6.83 10.43
CA CYS A 12 -19.47 -7.71 9.64
C CYS A 12 -18.99 -9.17 9.68
N ALA A 13 -17.68 -9.40 9.51
CA ALA A 13 -17.11 -10.75 9.51
C ALA A 13 -17.20 -11.41 10.90
N LEU A 14 -16.94 -10.65 11.96
CA LEU A 14 -17.09 -11.15 13.35
C LEU A 14 -18.56 -11.44 13.69
N ALA A 15 -19.51 -10.64 13.19
CA ALA A 15 -20.95 -10.90 13.39
C ALA A 15 -21.42 -12.22 12.76
N MET A 16 -20.73 -12.72 11.73
CA MET A 16 -21.04 -13.98 11.06
C MET A 16 -20.45 -15.22 11.75
N VAL A 17 -19.57 -15.06 12.74
CA VAL A 17 -18.91 -16.18 13.44
C VAL A 17 -19.91 -17.21 14.00
N PRO A 18 -21.03 -16.85 14.66
CA PRO A 18 -21.99 -17.84 15.16
C PRO A 18 -22.63 -18.70 14.05
N THR A 19 -22.78 -18.13 12.86
CA THR A 19 -23.31 -18.82 11.68
C THR A 19 -22.24 -19.76 11.11
N TRP A 20 -21.02 -19.27 10.92
CA TRP A 20 -19.92 -20.05 10.36
C TRP A 20 -19.47 -21.20 11.27
N ALA A 21 -19.51 -21.01 12.59
CA ALA A 21 -19.18 -22.06 13.56
C ALA A 21 -20.13 -23.27 13.49
N LYS A 22 -21.34 -23.10 12.95
CA LYS A 22 -22.34 -24.16 12.78
C LYS A 22 -22.39 -24.70 11.34
N ALA A 23 -21.67 -24.08 10.42
CA ALA A 23 -21.69 -24.46 9.01
C ALA A 23 -20.85 -25.73 8.77
N PRO A 24 -21.24 -26.61 7.83
CA PRO A 24 -20.44 -27.77 7.45
C PRO A 24 -19.27 -27.34 6.55
N LEU A 25 -18.27 -26.69 7.15
CA LEU A 25 -17.11 -26.15 6.44
C LEU A 25 -16.15 -27.27 6.04
N LYS A 26 -15.70 -27.28 4.79
CA LYS A 26 -14.65 -28.20 4.29
C LYS A 26 -13.26 -27.83 4.82
N GLN A 27 -13.06 -26.58 5.20
CA GLN A 27 -11.83 -26.03 5.76
C GLN A 27 -12.17 -24.99 6.83
N PRO A 28 -11.36 -24.83 7.88
CA PRO A 28 -11.58 -23.80 8.89
C PRO A 28 -11.46 -22.40 8.30
N ILE A 29 -12.21 -21.46 8.88
CA ILE A 29 -12.04 -20.02 8.61
C ILE A 29 -11.04 -19.46 9.62
N TYR A 30 -10.04 -18.75 9.12
CA TYR A 30 -9.07 -18.06 9.95
C TYR A 30 -9.24 -16.56 9.84
N PHE A 31 -9.11 -15.86 10.97
CA PHE A 31 -9.02 -14.40 11.00
C PHE A 31 -7.57 -13.98 11.21
N GLY A 32 -7.05 -13.18 10.29
CA GLY A 32 -5.77 -12.50 10.42
C GLY A 32 -5.99 -11.01 10.61
N PHE A 33 -5.77 -10.52 11.83
CA PHE A 33 -5.82 -9.09 12.11
C PHE A 33 -4.39 -8.56 12.29
N SER A 34 -4.04 -7.60 11.44
CA SER A 34 -2.77 -6.89 11.51
C SER A 34 -2.98 -5.50 12.11
N TYR A 35 -1.88 -4.80 12.35
CA TYR A 35 -1.85 -3.41 12.77
C TYR A 35 -0.80 -2.66 11.94
N ASP A 36 -0.83 -1.34 11.99
CA ASP A 36 0.16 -0.48 11.34
C ASP A 36 0.30 -0.72 9.82
N GLU A 37 -0.83 -0.97 9.16
CA GLU A 37 -0.95 -1.03 7.70
C GLU A 37 -0.49 0.32 7.09
N GLU A 38 -1.06 1.41 7.61
CA GLU A 38 -0.91 2.79 7.12
C GLU A 38 0.49 3.39 7.25
N ILE A 39 1.39 2.74 8.01
CA ILE A 39 2.78 3.19 8.18
C ILE A 39 3.78 2.30 7.43
N GLY A 40 3.29 1.33 6.65
CA GLY A 40 4.11 0.42 5.85
C GLY A 40 3.90 -1.06 6.16
N CYS A 41 2.68 -1.45 6.54
CA CYS A 41 2.31 -2.86 6.76
C CYS A 41 3.17 -3.59 7.79
N VAL A 42 3.59 -2.91 8.87
CA VAL A 42 4.60 -3.42 9.81
C VAL A 42 4.17 -4.74 10.47
N GLY A 43 2.89 -4.88 10.82
CA GLY A 43 2.36 -6.10 11.44
C GLY A 43 2.18 -7.28 10.47
N ALA A 44 2.05 -7.01 9.17
CA ALA A 44 1.64 -8.03 8.20
C ALA A 44 2.69 -9.14 8.01
N PRO A 45 4.01 -8.86 7.90
CA PRO A 45 5.03 -9.91 7.78
C PRO A 45 5.02 -10.92 8.94
N SER A 46 4.83 -10.44 10.18
CA SER A 46 4.78 -11.31 11.36
C SER A 46 3.53 -12.21 11.34
N LEU A 47 2.38 -11.62 10.97
CA LEU A 47 1.14 -12.35 10.80
C LEU A 47 1.28 -13.45 9.73
N ILE A 48 1.79 -13.10 8.54
CA ILE A 48 2.03 -14.03 7.43
C ILE A 48 2.94 -15.17 7.88
N LYS A 49 4.04 -14.87 8.56
CA LYS A 49 4.97 -15.88 9.08
C LYS A 49 4.25 -16.86 10.01
N ARG A 50 3.46 -16.36 10.96
CA ARG A 50 2.68 -17.20 11.89
C ARG A 50 1.69 -18.10 11.14
N PHE A 51 1.06 -17.58 10.10
CA PHE A 51 0.17 -18.37 9.24
C PHE A 51 0.89 -19.49 8.50
N TYR A 52 2.05 -19.18 7.93
CA TYR A 52 2.87 -20.15 7.23
C TYR A 52 3.39 -21.26 8.15
N GLU A 53 3.74 -20.93 9.40
CA GLU A 53 4.31 -21.88 10.36
C GLU A 53 3.26 -22.75 11.06
N HIS A 54 2.03 -22.26 11.25
CA HIS A 54 1.05 -22.91 12.13
C HIS A 54 -0.30 -23.25 11.49
N TYR A 55 -0.61 -22.75 10.30
CA TYR A 55 -1.91 -22.94 9.65
C TYR A 55 -1.76 -23.42 8.21
N SER A 56 -2.89 -23.74 7.56
CA SER A 56 -2.88 -24.24 6.18
C SER A 56 -2.41 -23.19 5.18
N THR A 57 -1.46 -23.57 4.32
CA THR A 57 -0.97 -22.75 3.20
C THR A 57 -1.82 -22.85 1.93
N THR A 58 -2.84 -23.72 1.92
CA THR A 58 -3.73 -23.91 0.76
C THR A 58 -5.00 -23.05 0.84
N ALA A 59 -5.07 -22.11 1.79
CA ALA A 59 -6.26 -21.30 2.03
C ALA A 59 -6.35 -20.13 1.03
N HIS A 60 -7.58 -19.76 0.69
CA HIS A 60 -7.87 -18.52 -0.02
C HIS A 60 -7.98 -17.35 0.97
N VAL A 61 -7.53 -16.16 0.56
CA VAL A 61 -7.55 -14.96 1.40
C VAL A 61 -8.57 -13.97 0.84
N ILE A 62 -9.41 -13.44 1.71
CA ILE A 62 -10.28 -12.29 1.44
C ILE A 62 -9.80 -11.14 2.31
N VAL A 63 -9.36 -10.06 1.67
CA VAL A 63 -9.01 -8.82 2.35
C VAL A 63 -10.19 -7.87 2.25
N GLY A 64 -10.63 -7.32 3.38
CA GLY A 64 -11.87 -6.56 3.49
C GLY A 64 -11.77 -5.08 3.16
N GLU A 65 -10.83 -4.70 2.29
CA GLU A 65 -10.64 -3.31 1.90
C GLU A 65 -11.86 -2.74 1.17
N PRO A 66 -12.15 -1.43 1.32
CA PRO A 66 -13.29 -0.81 0.69
C PRO A 66 -13.08 -0.71 -0.84
N THR A 67 -13.81 -1.54 -1.57
CA THR A 67 -13.71 -1.69 -3.03
C THR A 67 -15.05 -1.45 -3.73
N SER A 68 -15.96 -0.73 -3.07
CA SER A 68 -17.35 -0.57 -3.54
C SER A 68 -18.05 -1.90 -3.84
N MET A 69 -17.71 -2.93 -3.05
CA MET A 69 -18.17 -4.33 -3.23
C MET A 69 -17.74 -4.99 -4.54
N GLN A 70 -16.71 -4.47 -5.21
CA GLN A 70 -16.13 -5.05 -6.42
C GLN A 70 -14.91 -5.92 -6.06
N PRO A 71 -14.76 -7.12 -6.65
CA PRO A 71 -13.58 -7.93 -6.44
C PRO A 71 -12.32 -7.24 -6.99
N VAL A 72 -11.30 -7.09 -6.14
CA VAL A 72 -9.95 -6.67 -6.52
C VAL A 72 -9.02 -7.85 -6.28
N VAL A 73 -8.43 -8.37 -7.36
CA VAL A 73 -7.62 -9.61 -7.33
C VAL A 73 -6.11 -9.36 -7.33
N ALA A 74 -5.68 -8.13 -7.59
CA ALA A 74 -4.29 -7.73 -7.61
C ALA A 74 -4.13 -6.23 -7.31
N GLN A 75 -2.94 -5.85 -6.84
CA GLN A 75 -2.53 -4.46 -6.64
C GLN A 75 -1.15 -4.24 -7.24
N LYS A 76 -0.86 -3.01 -7.67
CA LYS A 76 0.48 -2.63 -8.11
C LYS A 76 1.44 -2.67 -6.93
N GLY A 77 2.65 -3.15 -7.17
CA GLY A 77 3.73 -3.00 -6.20
C GLY A 77 4.07 -1.52 -5.99
N ALA A 78 4.38 -1.15 -4.76
CA ALA A 78 4.88 0.17 -4.42
C ALA A 78 6.35 0.09 -3.98
N THR A 79 7.13 1.12 -4.27
CA THR A 79 8.51 1.25 -3.77
C THR A 79 8.73 2.68 -3.34
N ASN A 80 9.10 2.85 -2.07
CA ASN A 80 9.40 4.16 -1.50
C ASN A 80 10.91 4.37 -1.48
N LEU A 81 11.37 5.47 -2.07
CA LEU A 81 12.78 5.85 -2.14
C LEU A 81 13.00 7.15 -1.37
N ARG A 82 14.12 7.24 -0.64
CA ARG A 82 14.55 8.47 0.03
C ARG A 82 15.76 9.05 -0.69
N THR A 83 15.60 10.25 -1.22
CA THR A 83 16.67 10.99 -1.90
C THR A 83 17.07 12.20 -1.07
N THR A 84 18.36 12.33 -0.77
CA THR A 84 18.92 13.49 -0.06
C THR A 84 19.73 14.33 -1.04
N VAL A 85 19.36 15.59 -1.21
CA VAL A 85 20.10 16.56 -2.03
C VAL A 85 20.94 17.43 -1.13
N ILE A 86 22.26 17.42 -1.34
CA ILE A 86 23.22 18.21 -0.57
C ILE A 86 23.73 19.34 -1.46
N GLY A 87 23.53 20.57 -1.00
CA GLY A 87 23.98 21.78 -1.68
C GLY A 87 25.32 22.28 -1.15
N ARG A 88 25.67 23.50 -1.54
CA ARG A 88 26.80 24.25 -1.00
C ARG A 88 26.31 25.59 -0.47
N GLU A 89 26.56 25.86 0.80
CA GLU A 89 26.14 27.10 1.46
C GLU A 89 26.90 28.32 0.90
N ALA A 90 26.21 29.45 0.78
CA ALA A 90 26.78 30.75 0.43
C ALA A 90 25.84 31.86 0.89
N HIS A 91 26.33 33.11 0.91
CA HIS A 91 25.48 34.26 1.13
C HIS A 91 24.39 34.32 0.04
N SER A 92 23.14 34.61 0.41
CA SER A 92 21.99 34.55 -0.51
C SER A 92 22.12 35.44 -1.76
N SER A 93 22.88 36.53 -1.66
CA SER A 93 23.20 37.41 -2.80
C SER A 93 24.36 36.92 -3.68
N GLN A 94 25.14 35.95 -3.23
CA GLN A 94 26.30 35.40 -3.94
C GLN A 94 25.95 34.04 -4.56
N VAL A 95 24.92 34.03 -5.41
CA VAL A 95 24.33 32.83 -6.01
C VAL A 95 25.32 31.98 -6.82
N ASN A 96 26.44 32.56 -7.24
CA ASN A 96 27.52 31.89 -7.97
C ASN A 96 28.56 31.20 -7.05
N GLN A 97 28.51 31.42 -5.74
CA GLN A 97 29.46 30.86 -4.78
C GLN A 97 28.91 29.64 -4.01
N GLY A 98 27.61 29.37 -4.16
CA GLY A 98 26.92 28.25 -3.53
C GLY A 98 26.11 27.44 -4.54
N THR A 99 25.43 26.42 -4.04
CA THR A 99 24.49 25.60 -4.81
C THR A 99 23.30 25.31 -3.92
N SER A 100 22.14 25.82 -4.30
CA SER A 100 20.92 25.60 -3.54
C SER A 100 20.44 24.16 -3.73
N ALA A 101 20.45 23.39 -2.64
CA ALA A 101 19.86 22.06 -2.62
C ALA A 101 18.39 22.07 -3.04
N ILE A 102 17.64 23.13 -2.67
CA ILE A 102 16.23 23.32 -2.99
C ILE A 102 16.02 23.43 -4.50
N HIS A 103 16.81 24.25 -5.20
CA HIS A 103 16.66 24.43 -6.64
C HIS A 103 17.01 23.15 -7.41
N VAL A 104 18.01 22.39 -6.94
CA VAL A 104 18.36 21.09 -7.53
C VAL A 104 17.24 20.08 -7.27
N ALA A 105 16.69 20.02 -6.05
CA ALA A 105 15.57 19.16 -5.70
C ALA A 105 14.32 19.48 -6.54
N ALA A 106 14.00 20.77 -6.74
CA ALA A 106 12.88 21.20 -7.58
C ALA A 106 13.01 20.68 -9.02
N ARG A 107 14.21 20.77 -9.61
CA ARG A 107 14.47 20.22 -10.95
C ARG A 107 14.33 18.69 -11.02
N LEU A 108 14.70 17.99 -9.95
CA LEU A 108 14.51 16.53 -9.86
C LEU A 108 13.02 16.17 -9.81
N VAL A 109 12.19 16.94 -9.08
CA VAL A 109 10.74 16.74 -9.04
C VAL A 109 10.14 16.90 -10.44
N THR A 110 10.45 17.99 -11.15
CA THR A 110 9.97 18.19 -12.53
C THR A 110 10.42 17.07 -13.46
N PHE A 111 11.67 16.61 -13.36
CA PHE A 111 12.14 15.48 -14.16
C PHE A 111 11.36 14.18 -13.89
N ILE A 112 10.96 13.92 -12.64
CA ILE A 112 10.13 12.77 -12.29
C ILE A 112 8.73 12.91 -12.92
N GLU A 113 8.13 14.10 -12.83
CA GLU A 113 6.82 14.38 -13.44
C GLU A 113 6.86 14.21 -14.98
N ASP A 114 7.87 14.75 -15.64
CA ASP A 114 8.09 14.60 -17.09
C ASP A 114 8.24 13.12 -17.48
N THR A 115 9.00 12.36 -16.66
CA THR A 115 9.15 10.91 -16.87
C THR A 115 7.81 10.19 -16.72
N MET A 116 6.99 10.55 -15.72
CA MET A 116 5.66 9.98 -15.54
C MET A 116 4.76 10.27 -16.75
N ALA A 117 4.79 11.50 -17.29
CA ALA A 117 4.03 11.87 -18.49
C ALA A 117 4.46 11.05 -19.71
N ALA A 118 5.78 10.92 -19.95
CA ALA A 118 6.31 10.11 -21.04
C ALA A 118 5.89 8.64 -20.95
N LEU A 119 5.91 8.04 -19.74
CA LEU A 119 5.44 6.67 -19.53
C LEU A 119 3.96 6.50 -19.88
N VAL A 120 3.13 7.51 -19.62
CA VAL A 120 1.71 7.50 -20.01
C VAL A 120 1.57 7.60 -21.53
N GLU A 121 2.32 8.49 -22.19
CA GLU A 121 2.32 8.63 -23.65
C GLU A 121 2.81 7.35 -24.36
N GLU A 122 3.77 6.64 -23.79
CA GLU A 122 4.24 5.32 -24.23
C GLU A 122 3.21 4.20 -24.03
N GLY A 123 2.08 4.48 -23.38
CA GLY A 123 1.03 3.50 -23.10
C GLY A 123 1.40 2.52 -21.98
N ARG A 124 2.36 2.87 -21.10
CA ARG A 124 2.73 2.05 -19.93
C ARG A 124 1.73 2.21 -18.78
N VAL A 125 0.46 2.23 -19.12
CA VAL A 125 -0.68 2.24 -18.21
C VAL A 125 -1.32 0.85 -18.23
N ASP A 126 -1.86 0.45 -17.09
CA ASP A 126 -2.54 -0.84 -16.95
C ASP A 126 -3.84 -0.62 -16.20
N GLU A 127 -4.93 -0.69 -16.96
CA GLU A 127 -6.31 -0.51 -16.52
C GLU A 127 -6.76 -1.60 -15.55
N ALA A 128 -6.11 -2.78 -15.56
CA ALA A 128 -6.44 -3.88 -14.64
C ALA A 128 -6.18 -3.52 -13.16
N PHE A 129 -5.42 -2.44 -12.91
CA PHE A 129 -5.11 -1.94 -11.58
C PHE A 129 -5.83 -0.65 -11.20
N ASN A 130 -6.80 -0.20 -12.02
CA ASN A 130 -7.67 0.91 -11.63
C ASN A 130 -8.72 0.38 -10.64
N VAL A 131 -8.52 0.72 -9.36
CA VAL A 131 -9.45 0.38 -8.28
C VAL A 131 -10.66 1.34 -8.31
N PRO A 132 -11.91 0.86 -8.13
CA PRO A 132 -13.13 1.68 -8.16
C PRO A 132 -13.24 2.71 -7.02
#